data_AF-A0A7K2Z8H0-F1
#
_entry.id   AF-A0A7K2Z8H0-F1
#
_cell.length_a   1.000
_cell.length_b   1.000
_cell.length_c   1.000
_cell.angle_alpha   90.00
_cell.angle_beta   90.00
_cell.angle_gamma   90.00
#
_symmetry.space_group_name_H-M   'P 1'
#
loop_
_entity.id
_entity.type
_entity.pdbx_description
1 polymer ?
#
loop_
_entity_poly.entity_id
_entity_poly.type
_entity_poly.pdbx_seq_one_letter_code
_entity_poly.pdbx_strand_id
1 'polypeptide(L)' 'MSQHPAASALDILNPATAEVIATVPAASADDVDAAVHRAAAAQR' A
#
# COMPACT_ATOMS: atom_id res chain seq x y z
N MET A 1 -0.18 16.20 -14.92
CA MET A 1 -1.13 15.65 -13.93
C MET A 1 -1.15 14.15 -14.15
N SER A 2 -0.26 13.43 -13.46
CA SER A 2 -0.26 11.98 -13.54
C SER A 2 -1.52 11.49 -12.84
N GLN A 3 -2.34 10.78 -13.60
CA GLN A 3 -3.61 10.25 -13.13
C GLN A 3 -3.29 9.08 -12.21
N HIS A 4 -3.57 9.20 -10.91
CA HIS A 4 -3.46 8.08 -9.99
C HIS A 4 -4.60 7.12 -10.30
N PRO A 5 -4.34 5.88 -10.77
CA PRO A 5 -5.41 4.90 -10.85
C PRO A 5 -6.00 4.72 -9.45
N ALA A 6 -7.33 4.52 -9.37
CA ALA A 6 -8.00 4.17 -8.12
C ALA A 6 -7.20 3.07 -7.41
N ALA A 7 -7.02 3.19 -6.09
CA ALA A 7 -6.15 2.32 -5.31
C ALA A 7 -6.36 0.84 -5.69
N SER A 8 -5.41 0.28 -6.44
CA SER A 8 -5.46 -1.13 -6.83
C SER A 8 -5.27 -1.97 -5.58
N ALA A 9 -5.98 -3.10 -5.45
CA ALA A 9 -5.76 -4.04 -4.36
C ALA A 9 -4.72 -5.11 -4.78
N LEU A 10 -3.94 -5.59 -3.82
CA LEU A 10 -3.05 -6.75 -3.96
C LEU A 10 -3.66 -7.94 -3.22
N ASP A 11 -3.58 -9.11 -3.84
CA ASP A 11 -4.00 -10.35 -3.23
C ASP A 11 -2.91 -10.89 -2.29
N ILE A 12 -3.32 -11.33 -1.11
CA ILE A 12 -2.48 -12.14 -0.23
C ILE A 12 -2.76 -13.60 -0.52
N LEU A 13 -1.71 -14.35 -0.88
CA LEU A 13 -1.82 -15.77 -1.21
C LEU A 13 -1.43 -16.67 -0.04
N ASN A 14 -2.12 -17.80 0.09
CA ASN A 14 -1.68 -18.90 0.93
C ASN A 14 -0.43 -19.56 0.31
N PRO A 15 0.72 -19.61 1.01
CA PRO A 15 1.94 -20.19 0.45
C PRO A 15 1.85 -21.70 0.19
N ALA A 16 0.91 -22.42 0.81
CA ALA A 16 0.73 -23.85 0.62
C ALA A 16 -0.16 -24.19 -0.59
N THR A 17 -1.12 -23.32 -0.95
CA THR A 17 -2.17 -23.62 -1.95
C THR A 17 -2.28 -22.60 -3.08
N ALA A 18 -1.58 -21.46 -2.98
CA ALA A 18 -1.70 -20.30 -3.87
C ALA A 18 -3.11 -19.67 -3.93
N GLU A 19 -4.02 -20.04 -3.03
CA GLU A 19 -5.35 -19.45 -2.93
C GLU A 19 -5.29 -18.06 -2.27
N VAL A 20 -6.19 -17.15 -2.66
CA VAL A 20 -6.30 -15.82 -2.05
C VAL A 20 -6.93 -15.94 -0.65
N ILE A 21 -6.25 -15.38 0.37
CA ILE A 21 -6.74 -15.38 1.76
C ILE A 21 -7.17 -13.99 2.25
N ALA A 22 -6.72 -12.92 1.59
CA ALA A 22 -7.08 -11.54 1.89
C ALA A 22 -6.70 -10.61 0.74
N THR A 23 -7.13 -9.35 0.82
CA THR A 23 -6.65 -8.26 -0.04
C THR A 23 -6.12 -7.12 0.80
N VAL A 24 -5.16 -6.39 0.25
CA VAL A 24 -4.60 -5.17 0.85
C VAL A 24 -4.50 -4.05 -0.20
N PRO A 25 -4.54 -2.78 0.20
CA PRO A 25 -4.28 -1.68 -0.75
C PRO A 25 -2.85 -1.77 -1.31
N ALA A 26 -2.69 -1.56 -2.62
CA ALA A 26 -1.39 -1.32 -3.24
C ALA A 26 -0.99 0.13 -2.97
N ALA A 27 -0.08 0.33 -2.01
CA ALA A 27 0.43 1.66 -1.70
C ALA A 27 1.17 2.26 -2.90
N SER A 28 0.97 3.55 -3.09
CA SER A 28 1.61 4.36 -4.12
C SER A 28 2.78 5.18 -3.57
N ALA A 29 3.48 5.89 -4.46
CA ALA A 29 4.54 6.83 -4.05
C ALA A 29 4.03 7.92 -3.10
N ASP A 30 2.82 8.43 -3.33
CA ASP A 30 2.21 9.48 -2.49
C ASP A 30 1.89 8.97 -1.08
N ASP A 31 1.49 7.70 -0.94
CA ASP A 31 1.25 7.08 0.36
C ASP A 31 2.54 6.96 1.17
N VAL A 32 3.64 6.62 0.49
CA VAL A 32 4.98 6.54 1.10
C VAL A 32 5.44 7.92 1.53
N ASP A 33 5.32 8.93 0.67
CA ASP A 33 5.69 10.31 0.98
C ASP A 33 4.94 10.84 2.21
N ALA A 34 3.62 10.67 2.22
CA ALA A 34 2.79 11.06 3.36
C ALA A 34 3.17 10.31 4.65
N ALA A 35 3.52 9.02 4.56
CA ALA A 35 3.96 8.24 5.72
C ALA A 35 5.28 8.73 6.29
N VAL A 36 6.27 9.03 5.43
CA VAL A 36 7.58 9.56 5.83
C VAL A 36 7.41 10.93 6.50
N HIS A 37 6.62 11.83 5.91
CA HIS A 37 6.34 13.13 6.50
C HIS A 37 5.71 13.04 7.90
N ARG A 38 4.73 12.15 8.09
CA ARG A 38 4.13 11.90 9.41
C ARG A 38 5.15 11.36 10.41
N ALA A 39 5.99 10.41 10.02
CA ALA A 39 7.02 9.84 10.88
C ALA A 39 8.04 10.89 11.34
N ALA A 40 8.55 11.70 10.40
CA ALA A 40 9.48 12.79 10.70
C ALA A 40 8.86 13.84 11.63
N ALA A 41 7.57 14.15 11.46
CA ALA A 41 6.87 15.09 12.31
C ALA A 41 6.74 14.58 13.76
N ALA A 42 6.52 13.28 13.95
CA ALA A 42 6.34 12.62 15.24
C ALA A 42 7.65 12.34 16.00
N GLN A 43 8.78 12.30 15.30
CA GLN A 43 10.11 12.08 15.90
C GLN A 43 10.64 13.30 16.68
N ARG A 44 10.11 14.49 16.41
CA ARG A 44 10.52 15.75 17.06
C ARG A 44 10.16 15.76 18.54
#